data_AF-A0A3D3EE40-F1
#
_entry.id   AF-A0A3D3EE40-F1
#
_cell.length_a   1.000
_cell.length_b   1.000
_cell.length_c   1.000
_cell.angle_alpha   90.00
_cell.angle_beta   90.00
_cell.angle_gamma   90.00
#
_symmetry.space_group_name_H-M   'P 1'
#
loop_
_entity.id
_entity.type
_entity.pdbx_description
1 polymer ?
#
loop_
_entity_poly.entity_id
_entity_poly.type
_entity_poly.pdbx_seq_one_letter_code
_entity_poly.pdbx_strand_id
1 'polypeptide(L)'
;AVLASFNVKVEEMQSQQIGTVAENLCLARIPGDSRSKLCASEATAERGSDISMVVAHAFREMAKASDIAIQNGGGVRTDIAKGDLTMGDAYKLLPFANTLVEMQMTGAEIKTVLEEALDYALQPDGSDGAYPYAAGLRWHLDISKPMGERLSGMEFKGRDDNSWMPLGMNTSYTLVTNNYVAGGRDGYLSFKTVKNDGRYVDTYLDYAQSFVDYVEERGTITKLPASEYSTQSITR
;
A
#
# COMPACT_ATOMS: atom_id res chain seq x y z
N ALA A 1 -15.70 -27.84 -23.79
CA ALA A 1 -17.07 -27.28 -23.73
C ALA A 1 -17.30 -26.52 -22.43
N VAL A 2 -17.23 -27.16 -21.25
CA VAL A 2 -17.48 -26.52 -19.94
C VAL A 2 -16.51 -25.37 -19.63
N LEU A 3 -15.20 -25.53 -19.86
CA LEU A 3 -14.21 -24.45 -19.65
C LEU A 3 -14.44 -23.23 -20.57
N ALA A 4 -14.94 -23.43 -21.80
CA ALA A 4 -15.21 -22.34 -22.72
C ALA A 4 -16.38 -21.46 -22.24
N SER A 5 -17.40 -22.04 -21.61
CA SER A 5 -18.49 -21.27 -20.98
C SER A 5 -18.07 -20.50 -19.73
N PHE A 6 -16.97 -20.89 -19.08
CA PHE A 6 -16.40 -20.12 -17.97
C PHE A 6 -15.57 -18.94 -18.47
N ASN A 7 -14.87 -19.07 -19.61
CA ASN A 7 -14.13 -17.95 -20.19
C ASN A 7 -15.03 -16.76 -20.54
N VAL A 8 -16.21 -17.01 -21.12
CA VAL A 8 -17.20 -15.95 -21.41
C VAL A 8 -17.63 -15.23 -20.14
N LYS A 9 -17.90 -15.96 -19.06
CA LYS A 9 -18.28 -15.37 -17.76
C LYS A 9 -17.15 -14.56 -17.13
N VAL A 10 -15.90 -15.00 -17.30
CA VAL A 10 -14.72 -14.26 -16.82
C VAL A 10 -14.56 -12.96 -17.61
N GLU A 11 -14.72 -12.99 -18.93
CA GLU A 11 -14.67 -11.79 -19.78
C GLU A 11 -15.78 -10.79 -19.41
N GLU A 12 -17.01 -11.28 -19.21
CA GLU A 12 -18.14 -10.47 -18.73
C GLU A 12 -17.82 -9.83 -17.37
N MET A 13 -17.36 -10.61 -16.39
CA MET A 13 -16.98 -10.09 -15.08
C MET A 13 -15.85 -9.06 -15.17
N GLN A 14 -14.81 -9.31 -15.97
CA GLN A 14 -13.70 -8.38 -16.15
C GLN A 14 -14.16 -7.04 -16.73
N SER A 15 -15.17 -7.07 -17.60
CA SER A 15 -15.74 -5.86 -18.22
C SER A 15 -16.67 -5.07 -17.29
N GLN A 16 -17.09 -5.64 -16.16
CA GLN A 16 -17.98 -4.97 -15.23
C GLN A 16 -17.31 -3.72 -14.66
N GLN A 17 -17.97 -2.58 -14.81
CA GLN A 17 -17.58 -1.34 -14.17
C GLN A 17 -17.85 -1.44 -12.67
N ILE A 18 -16.83 -1.12 -11.86
CA ILE A 18 -16.88 -1.11 -10.39
C ILE A 18 -16.89 0.33 -9.84
N GLY A 19 -16.52 1.32 -10.67
CA GLY A 19 -16.56 2.73 -10.31
C GLY A 19 -15.91 3.62 -11.36
N THR A 20 -15.47 4.80 -10.94
CA THR A 20 -14.77 5.78 -11.79
C THR A 20 -13.56 6.37 -11.09
N VAL A 21 -12.63 6.92 -11.87
CA VAL A 21 -11.39 7.54 -11.44
C VAL A 21 -11.37 8.99 -11.94
N ALA A 22 -11.28 9.96 -11.03
CA ALA A 22 -11.43 11.38 -11.36
C ALA A 22 -10.23 11.97 -12.13
N GLU A 23 -9.02 11.49 -11.85
CA GLU A 23 -7.77 11.85 -12.53
C GLU A 23 -6.79 10.67 -12.58
N ASN A 24 -5.77 10.72 -13.44
CA ASN A 24 -4.76 9.66 -13.52
C ASN A 24 -4.11 9.42 -12.14
N LEU A 25 -4.14 8.18 -11.67
CA LEU A 25 -3.46 7.72 -10.46
C LEU A 25 -2.15 7.06 -10.87
N CYS A 26 -1.05 7.79 -10.69
CA CYS A 26 0.26 7.42 -11.18
C CYS A 26 0.94 6.37 -10.27
N LEU A 27 1.57 5.36 -10.88
CA LEU A 27 2.41 4.38 -10.21
C LEU A 27 3.84 4.90 -10.06
N ALA A 28 4.37 4.78 -8.85
CA ALA A 28 5.79 4.81 -8.56
C ALA A 28 6.09 3.68 -7.58
N ARG A 29 7.28 3.10 -7.63
CA ARG A 29 7.76 2.22 -6.57
C ARG A 29 8.58 3.02 -5.58
N ILE A 30 9.50 3.83 -6.08
CA ILE A 30 10.23 4.81 -5.27
C ILE A 30 9.81 6.20 -5.78
N PRO A 31 9.59 7.20 -4.90
CA PRO A 31 9.26 8.55 -5.34
C PRO A 31 10.21 9.03 -6.43
N GLY A 32 9.64 9.49 -7.55
CA GLY A 32 10.37 10.03 -8.70
C GLY A 32 10.97 9.00 -9.66
N ASP A 33 10.63 7.72 -9.54
CA ASP A 33 10.99 6.74 -10.56
C ASP A 33 10.19 6.92 -11.86
N SER A 34 10.57 6.14 -12.89
CA SER A 34 9.97 6.17 -14.22
C SER A 34 9.02 4.98 -14.46
N ARG A 35 8.37 4.46 -13.40
CA ARG A 35 7.46 3.30 -13.53
C ARG A 35 6.14 3.64 -14.18
N SER A 36 5.64 4.85 -13.97
CA SER A 36 4.37 5.30 -14.55
C SER A 36 4.46 5.32 -16.07
N LYS A 37 3.41 4.81 -16.73
CA LYS A 37 3.20 4.94 -18.17
C LYS A 37 2.28 6.12 -18.51
N LEU A 38 1.65 6.73 -17.50
CA LEU A 38 0.68 7.83 -17.67
C LEU A 38 1.25 9.19 -17.28
N CYS A 39 2.27 9.22 -16.42
CA CYS A 39 2.77 10.42 -15.77
C CYS A 39 4.29 10.50 -15.90
N ALA A 40 4.81 11.72 -15.98
CA ALA A 40 6.25 11.95 -15.89
C ALA A 40 6.73 11.75 -14.44
N SER A 41 8.02 11.43 -14.27
CA SER A 41 8.64 11.15 -12.95
C SER A 41 8.48 12.30 -11.95
N GLU A 42 8.41 13.54 -12.43
CA GLU A 42 8.26 14.73 -11.60
C GLU A 42 6.92 14.72 -10.85
N ALA A 43 5.88 14.09 -11.41
CA ALA A 43 4.56 14.02 -10.79
C ALA A 43 4.53 13.18 -9.51
N THR A 44 5.47 12.25 -9.33
CA THR A 44 5.58 11.37 -8.16
C THR A 44 6.86 11.64 -7.35
N ALA A 45 7.65 12.63 -7.73
CA ALA A 45 8.99 12.89 -7.17
C ALA A 45 8.99 13.25 -5.68
N GLU A 46 7.96 13.96 -5.21
CA GLU A 46 7.85 14.46 -3.84
C GLU A 46 7.27 13.43 -2.87
N ARG A 47 6.24 12.69 -3.28
CA ARG A 47 5.40 11.86 -2.38
C ARG A 47 5.20 10.42 -2.83
N GLY A 48 5.68 10.06 -4.02
CA GLY A 48 5.55 8.72 -4.57
C GLY A 48 4.21 8.46 -5.25
N SER A 49 3.78 7.20 -5.21
CA SER A 49 2.68 6.68 -6.01
C SER A 49 1.31 7.10 -5.50
N ASP A 50 0.50 7.68 -6.38
CA ASP A 50 -0.91 7.95 -6.09
C ASP A 50 -1.68 6.64 -5.90
N ILE A 51 -1.53 5.68 -6.83
CA ILE A 51 -2.33 4.46 -6.81
C ILE A 51 -1.95 3.54 -5.64
N SER A 52 -0.67 3.46 -5.26
CA SER A 52 -0.26 2.65 -4.10
C SER A 52 -0.76 3.26 -2.78
N MET A 53 -0.85 4.58 -2.71
CA MET A 53 -1.48 5.27 -1.58
C MET A 53 -2.99 4.98 -1.51
N VAL A 54 -3.71 5.04 -2.63
CA VAL A 54 -5.14 4.68 -2.67
C VAL A 54 -5.35 3.22 -2.27
N VAL A 55 -4.51 2.29 -2.73
CA VAL A 55 -4.55 0.87 -2.33
C VAL A 55 -4.31 0.71 -0.84
N ALA A 56 -3.33 1.39 -0.24
CA ALA A 56 -3.11 1.33 1.21
C ALA A 56 -4.34 1.84 1.98
N HIS A 57 -4.97 2.92 1.52
CA HIS A 57 -6.21 3.42 2.11
C HIS A 57 -7.37 2.44 1.95
N ALA A 58 -7.47 1.76 0.81
CA ALA A 58 -8.46 0.71 0.59
C ALA A 58 -8.29 -0.46 1.57
N PHE A 59 -7.06 -0.93 1.75
CA PHE A 59 -6.77 -2.03 2.65
C PHE A 59 -7.07 -1.66 4.09
N ARG A 60 -6.65 -0.46 4.51
CA ARG A 60 -7.05 0.09 5.80
C ARG A 60 -8.56 0.04 5.89
N GLU A 61 -9.29 0.67 4.99
CA GLU A 61 -10.73 0.78 5.13
C GLU A 61 -11.50 -0.54 5.09
N MET A 62 -11.03 -1.55 4.38
CA MET A 62 -11.69 -2.87 4.36
C MET A 62 -11.34 -3.72 5.58
N ALA A 63 -10.10 -3.67 6.07
CA ALA A 63 -9.71 -4.34 7.31
C ALA A 63 -10.12 -3.49 8.53
N LYS A 64 -11.43 -3.52 8.85
CA LYS A 64 -12.09 -2.58 9.78
C LYS A 64 -11.46 -2.49 11.17
N ALA A 65 -10.72 -3.50 11.64
CA ALA A 65 -10.07 -3.48 12.95
C ALA A 65 -8.69 -2.79 12.95
N SER A 66 -8.13 -2.50 11.77
CA SER A 66 -6.79 -1.92 11.63
C SER A 66 -6.80 -0.39 11.56
N ASP A 67 -5.91 0.27 12.28
CA ASP A 67 -5.74 1.72 12.25
C ASP A 67 -4.69 2.19 11.25
N ILE A 68 -3.79 1.29 10.86
CA ILE A 68 -2.70 1.52 9.91
C ILE A 68 -2.83 0.50 8.78
N ALA A 69 -2.49 0.88 7.55
CA ALA A 69 -2.18 -0.08 6.50
C ALA A 69 -0.77 0.15 5.98
N ILE A 70 -0.07 -0.93 5.63
CA ILE A 70 1.22 -0.89 4.95
C ILE A 70 1.15 -1.78 3.71
N GLN A 71 1.47 -1.21 2.55
CA GLN A 71 1.49 -1.87 1.25
C GLN A 71 2.83 -1.63 0.57
N ASN A 72 3.50 -2.70 0.11
CA ASN A 72 4.72 -2.58 -0.68
C ASN A 72 4.40 -2.16 -2.13
N GLY A 73 5.15 -1.20 -2.67
CA GLY A 73 4.90 -0.64 -4.02
C GLY A 73 4.94 -1.68 -5.14
N GLY A 74 5.69 -2.78 -4.97
CA GLY A 74 5.81 -3.87 -5.94
C GLY A 74 4.57 -4.74 -6.08
N GLY A 75 3.69 -4.71 -5.06
CA GLY A 75 2.38 -5.36 -5.09
C GLY A 75 1.38 -4.65 -6.02
N VAL A 76 1.63 -3.38 -6.35
CA VAL A 76 0.81 -2.56 -7.25
C VAL A 76 1.47 -2.49 -8.62
N ARG A 77 0.74 -2.85 -9.68
CA ARG A 77 1.37 -3.25 -10.96
C ARG A 77 1.15 -2.32 -12.14
N THR A 78 0.19 -1.41 -12.07
CA THR A 78 -0.09 -0.46 -13.15
C THR A 78 -0.58 0.86 -12.60
N ASP A 79 -0.42 1.92 -13.37
CA ASP A 79 -1.24 3.13 -13.21
C ASP A 79 -2.72 2.81 -13.41
N ILE A 80 -3.57 3.70 -12.92
CA ILE A 80 -5.00 3.73 -13.26
C ILE A 80 -5.30 5.04 -13.97
N ALA A 81 -5.83 4.95 -15.18
CA ALA A 81 -6.21 6.12 -15.98
C ALA A 81 -7.51 6.73 -15.47
N LYS A 82 -7.67 8.04 -15.70
CA LYS A 82 -8.96 8.72 -15.53
C LYS A 82 -10.03 8.04 -16.37
N GLY A 83 -11.23 7.88 -15.82
CA GLY A 83 -12.39 7.34 -16.52
C GLY A 83 -13.03 6.17 -15.77
N ASP A 84 -13.65 5.27 -16.51
CA ASP A 84 -14.27 4.08 -15.94
C ASP A 84 -13.21 3.13 -15.38
N LEU A 85 -13.50 2.56 -14.21
CA LEU A 85 -12.68 1.54 -13.59
C LEU A 85 -13.44 0.22 -13.61
N THR A 86 -12.81 -0.81 -14.18
CA THR A 86 -13.41 -2.14 -14.30
C THR A 86 -12.84 -3.13 -13.28
N MET A 87 -13.55 -4.24 -13.08
CA MET A 87 -13.04 -5.40 -12.34
C MET A 87 -11.71 -5.90 -12.92
N GLY A 88 -11.59 -5.95 -14.26
CA GLY A 88 -10.35 -6.34 -14.94
C GLY A 88 -9.18 -5.42 -14.61
N ASP A 89 -9.42 -4.11 -14.49
CA ASP A 89 -8.39 -3.15 -14.09
C ASP A 89 -7.94 -3.38 -12.64
N ALA A 90 -8.85 -3.67 -11.71
CA ALA A 90 -8.52 -3.97 -10.32
C ALA A 90 -7.64 -5.23 -10.19
N TYR A 91 -7.97 -6.31 -10.90
CA TYR A 91 -7.16 -7.54 -10.87
C TYR A 91 -5.88 -7.44 -11.70
N LYS A 92 -5.80 -6.51 -12.66
CA LYS A 92 -4.54 -6.15 -13.32
C LYS A 92 -3.64 -5.31 -12.40
N LEU A 93 -4.24 -4.45 -11.58
CA LEU A 93 -3.57 -3.63 -10.58
C LEU A 93 -2.95 -4.47 -9.45
N LEU A 94 -3.73 -5.42 -8.95
CA LEU A 94 -3.40 -6.31 -7.83
C LEU A 94 -3.51 -7.80 -8.27
N PRO A 95 -2.55 -8.32 -9.06
CA PRO A 95 -2.70 -9.61 -9.72
C PRO A 95 -2.22 -10.82 -8.90
N PHE A 96 -1.79 -10.64 -7.65
CA PHE A 96 -1.28 -11.72 -6.81
C PHE A 96 -2.41 -12.31 -5.95
N ALA A 97 -2.34 -13.60 -5.64
CA ALA A 97 -3.31 -14.24 -4.76
C ALA A 97 -2.97 -13.99 -3.27
N ASN A 98 -2.86 -12.72 -2.88
CA ASN A 98 -2.55 -12.33 -1.51
C ASN A 98 -3.84 -12.08 -0.71
N THR A 99 -3.80 -12.41 0.57
CA THR A 99 -4.83 -12.03 1.55
C THR A 99 -4.36 -10.86 2.42
N LEU A 100 -5.32 -10.09 2.95
CA LEU A 100 -5.07 -9.10 3.98
C LEU A 100 -4.90 -9.77 5.34
N VAL A 101 -3.93 -9.26 6.11
CA VAL A 101 -3.57 -9.81 7.42
C VAL A 101 -3.44 -8.67 8.41
N GLU A 102 -3.91 -8.89 9.63
CA GLU A 102 -3.84 -7.92 10.71
C GLU A 102 -2.75 -8.32 11.71
N MET A 103 -2.00 -7.33 12.20
CA MET A 103 -0.84 -7.53 13.06
C MET A 103 -0.83 -6.50 14.19
N GLN A 104 -0.51 -6.95 15.41
CA GLN A 104 -0.32 -6.07 16.56
C GLN A 104 1.16 -5.71 16.68
N MET A 105 1.51 -4.43 16.44
CA MET A 105 2.90 -3.97 16.45
C MET A 105 3.07 -2.67 17.23
N THR A 106 4.18 -2.57 17.93
CA THR A 106 4.59 -1.32 18.57
C THR A 106 5.05 -0.29 17.54
N GLY A 107 4.98 1.01 17.87
CA GLY A 107 5.54 2.06 17.01
C GLY A 107 7.02 1.84 16.68
N ALA A 108 7.80 1.30 17.63
CA ALA A 108 9.19 0.92 17.40
C ALA A 108 9.34 -0.19 16.35
N GLU A 109 8.55 -1.27 16.45
CA GLU A 109 8.57 -2.36 15.46
C GLU A 109 8.11 -1.88 14.07
N ILE A 110 7.13 -0.97 14.02
CA ILE A 110 6.69 -0.34 12.76
C ILE A 110 7.82 0.47 12.14
N LYS A 111 8.55 1.28 12.93
CA LYS A 111 9.72 1.99 12.42
C LYS A 111 10.77 1.02 11.89
N THR A 112 11.09 -0.03 12.64
CA THR A 112 12.09 -1.03 12.24
C THR A 112 11.72 -1.69 10.92
N VAL A 113 10.50 -2.19 10.76
CA VAL A 113 10.11 -2.90 9.53
C VAL A 113 10.10 -1.98 8.30
N LEU A 114 9.74 -0.71 8.47
CA LEU A 114 9.81 0.26 7.37
C LEU A 114 11.25 0.58 6.97
N GLU A 115 12.17 0.69 7.94
CA GLU A 115 13.60 0.88 7.68
C GLU A 115 14.22 -0.34 6.97
N GLU A 116 13.84 -1.56 7.35
CA GLU A 116 14.25 -2.79 6.67
C GLU A 116 13.76 -2.83 5.20
N ALA A 117 12.48 -2.52 4.99
CA ALA A 117 11.88 -2.45 3.66
C ALA A 117 12.55 -1.38 2.79
N LEU A 118 12.83 -0.20 3.36
CA LEU A 118 13.54 0.88 2.66
C LEU A 118 14.98 0.48 2.34
N ASP A 119 15.68 -0.19 3.24
CA ASP A 119 17.02 -0.69 2.93
C ASP A 119 16.98 -1.64 1.74
N TYR A 120 16.11 -2.65 1.79
CA TYR A 120 15.95 -3.60 0.69
C TYR A 120 15.46 -2.93 -0.60
N ALA A 121 14.71 -1.83 -0.53
CA ALA A 121 14.27 -1.09 -1.72
C ALA A 121 15.40 -0.30 -2.39
N LEU A 122 16.40 0.15 -1.61
CA LEU A 122 17.46 1.04 -2.06
C LEU A 122 18.77 0.32 -2.41
N GLN A 123 18.93 -0.95 -2.00
CA GLN A 123 20.12 -1.73 -2.32
C GLN A 123 20.13 -2.21 -3.78
N PRO A 124 21.31 -2.28 -4.45
CA PRO A 124 21.43 -2.74 -5.83
C PRO A 124 20.95 -4.17 -6.10
N ASP A 125 21.09 -5.05 -5.11
CA ASP A 125 20.64 -6.46 -5.14
C ASP A 125 19.25 -6.66 -4.54
N GLY A 126 18.64 -5.57 -4.07
CA GLY A 126 17.29 -5.53 -3.53
C GLY A 126 16.20 -5.38 -4.60
N SER A 127 15.04 -4.89 -4.20
CA SER A 127 13.89 -4.67 -5.08
C SER A 127 13.21 -3.36 -4.76
N ASP A 128 13.18 -2.44 -5.72
CA ASP A 128 12.43 -1.16 -5.62
C ASP A 128 10.97 -1.35 -5.18
N GLY A 129 10.37 -2.50 -5.49
CA GLY A 129 9.02 -2.88 -5.09
C GLY A 129 8.83 -3.04 -3.58
N ALA A 130 9.89 -3.10 -2.79
CA ALA A 130 9.80 -3.17 -1.34
C ALA A 130 9.40 -1.84 -0.70
N TYR A 131 9.55 -0.71 -1.39
CA TYR A 131 9.26 0.61 -0.82
C TYR A 131 7.84 0.65 -0.21
N PRO A 132 7.69 1.09 1.05
CA PRO A 132 6.42 1.09 1.74
C PRO A 132 5.55 2.30 1.37
N TYR A 133 4.27 2.04 1.13
CA TYR A 133 3.19 3.04 1.14
C TYR A 133 2.25 2.71 2.29
N ALA A 134 1.75 3.73 3.00
CA ALA A 134 0.92 3.52 4.18
C ALA A 134 -0.32 4.41 4.25
N ALA A 135 -1.32 3.96 4.99
CA ALA A 135 -2.50 4.75 5.37
C ALA A 135 -2.58 4.80 6.91
N GLY A 136 -3.00 5.95 7.46
CA GLY A 136 -2.98 6.18 8.92
C GLY A 136 -1.58 6.34 9.53
N LEU A 137 -0.53 6.32 8.69
CA LEU A 137 0.86 6.49 9.07
C LEU A 137 1.59 7.31 8.00
N ARG A 138 2.43 8.25 8.43
CA ARG A 138 3.28 9.06 7.53
C ARG A 138 4.62 9.43 8.15
N TRP A 139 5.58 9.85 7.32
CA TRP A 139 6.96 10.11 7.68
C TRP A 139 7.66 11.09 6.73
N HIS A 140 8.79 11.61 7.19
CA HIS A 140 9.81 12.24 6.35
C HIS A 140 10.93 11.25 6.07
N LEU A 141 11.36 11.16 4.82
CA LEU A 141 12.39 10.23 4.34
C LEU A 141 13.66 10.97 3.94
N ASP A 142 14.81 10.51 4.41
CA ASP A 142 16.14 10.90 3.92
C ASP A 142 16.88 9.63 3.46
N ILE A 143 16.96 9.41 2.16
CA ILE A 143 17.57 8.19 1.60
C ILE A 143 19.11 8.23 1.65
N SER A 144 19.72 9.38 1.97
CA SER A 144 21.16 9.51 2.15
C SER A 144 21.65 8.95 3.49
N LYS A 145 20.73 8.74 4.44
CA LYS A 145 21.01 8.23 5.79
C LYS A 145 21.21 6.71 5.78
N PRO A 146 21.99 6.18 6.75
CA PRO A 146 22.07 4.74 6.96
C PRO A 146 20.73 4.15 7.40
N MET A 147 20.55 2.84 7.18
CA MET A 147 19.40 2.09 7.68
C MET A 147 19.17 2.35 9.18
N GLY A 148 17.92 2.62 9.55
CA GLY A 148 17.52 2.94 10.93
C GLY A 148 17.44 4.44 11.21
N GLU A 149 18.01 5.28 10.34
CA GLU A 149 18.01 6.74 10.45
C GLU A 149 17.35 7.45 9.25
N ARG A 150 16.76 6.71 8.31
CA ARG A 150 16.14 7.29 7.11
C ARG A 150 14.78 7.91 7.41
N LEU A 151 14.07 7.38 8.38
CA LEU A 151 12.73 7.83 8.76
C LEU A 151 12.76 8.78 9.96
N SER A 152 12.11 9.94 9.80
CA SER A 152 11.95 10.94 10.85
C SER A 152 10.54 11.53 10.84
N GLY A 153 10.17 12.21 11.93
CA GLY A 153 8.86 12.85 12.10
C GLY A 153 7.70 11.91 11.81
N MET A 154 7.79 10.65 12.25
CA MET A 154 6.74 9.67 12.03
C MET A 154 5.48 10.07 12.80
N GLU A 155 4.36 10.12 12.11
CA GLU A 155 3.07 10.51 12.65
C GLU A 155 2.02 9.45 12.33
N PHE A 156 1.10 9.28 13.26
CA PHE A 156 -0.03 8.38 13.21
C PHE A 156 -1.33 9.18 13.24
N LYS A 157 -2.36 8.65 12.57
CA LYS A 157 -3.74 9.14 12.67
C LYS A 157 -4.67 7.93 12.63
N GLY A 158 -5.33 7.65 13.74
CA GLY A 158 -6.36 6.61 13.87
C GLY A 158 -7.57 6.89 12.99
N ARG A 159 -8.54 5.97 12.96
CA ARG A 159 -9.73 6.14 12.10
C ARG A 159 -10.62 7.29 12.54
N ASP A 160 -10.77 7.43 13.86
CA ASP A 160 -11.65 8.41 14.48
C ASP A 160 -10.90 9.71 14.86
N ASP A 161 -9.61 9.78 14.55
CA ASP A 161 -8.76 10.93 14.85
C ASP A 161 -8.94 12.02 13.79
N ASN A 162 -9.09 13.26 14.25
CA ASN A 162 -9.21 14.43 13.38
C ASN A 162 -7.85 15.09 13.04
N SER A 163 -6.76 14.62 13.63
CA SER A 163 -5.43 15.23 13.50
C SER A 163 -4.33 14.19 13.60
N TRP A 164 -3.23 14.44 12.88
CA TRP A 164 -2.00 13.67 13.00
C TRP A 164 -1.32 13.92 14.35
N MET A 165 -0.77 12.86 14.93
CA MET A 165 -0.02 12.91 16.19
C MET A 165 1.30 12.15 16.06
N PRO A 166 2.35 12.50 16.82
CA PRO A 166 3.60 11.73 16.82
C PRO A 166 3.36 10.24 17.10
N LEU A 167 4.03 9.38 16.34
CA LEU A 167 3.96 7.92 16.55
C LEU A 167 4.55 7.58 17.93
N GLY A 168 3.75 6.93 18.78
CA GLY A 168 4.18 6.46 20.09
C GLY A 168 5.01 5.18 19.98
N MET A 169 6.31 5.26 20.25
CA MET A 169 7.23 4.12 20.04
C MET A 169 6.90 2.88 20.89
N ASN A 170 6.34 3.07 22.09
CA ASN A 170 5.92 1.99 22.98
C ASN A 170 4.42 1.67 22.87
N THR A 171 3.68 2.41 22.04
CA THR A 171 2.25 2.20 21.83
C THR A 171 2.06 1.04 20.86
N SER A 172 1.14 0.12 21.17
CA SER A 172 0.73 -0.95 20.26
C SER A 172 -0.37 -0.45 19.33
N TYR A 173 -0.23 -0.77 18.05
CA TYR A 173 -1.16 -0.43 16.97
C TYR A 173 -1.62 -1.70 16.27
N THR A 174 -2.88 -1.69 15.80
CA THR A 174 -3.38 -2.70 14.87
C THR A 174 -3.10 -2.22 13.45
N LEU A 175 -2.35 -3.01 12.68
CA LEU A 175 -2.08 -2.70 11.27
C LEU A 175 -2.51 -3.82 10.35
N VAL A 176 -2.95 -3.47 9.14
CA VAL A 176 -3.18 -4.39 8.05
C VAL A 176 -2.04 -4.34 7.03
N THR A 177 -1.65 -5.49 6.51
CA THR A 177 -0.78 -5.60 5.34
C THR A 177 -1.18 -6.81 4.50
N ASN A 178 -0.38 -7.20 3.50
CA ASN A 178 -0.60 -8.41 2.73
C ASN A 178 0.23 -9.60 3.26
N ASN A 179 -0.29 -10.82 3.10
CA ASN A 179 0.34 -12.04 3.62
C ASN A 179 1.76 -12.32 3.06
N TYR A 180 2.12 -11.75 1.91
CA TYR A 180 3.45 -11.88 1.29
C TYR A 180 4.50 -11.13 2.11
N VAL A 181 4.34 -9.82 2.34
CA VAL A 181 5.29 -9.06 3.17
C VAL A 181 5.21 -9.44 4.64
N ALA A 182 4.03 -9.84 5.13
CA ALA A 182 3.90 -10.39 6.48
C ALA A 182 4.71 -11.69 6.69
N GLY A 183 5.02 -12.40 5.60
CA GLY A 183 5.94 -13.53 5.58
C GLY A 183 7.43 -13.18 5.60
N GLY A 184 7.78 -11.89 5.67
CA GLY A 184 9.16 -11.39 5.65
C GLY A 184 9.74 -11.23 4.24
N ARG A 185 8.89 -11.20 3.22
CA ARG A 185 9.32 -10.96 1.83
C ARG A 185 9.57 -9.47 1.61
N ASP A 186 10.26 -9.14 0.52
CA ASP A 186 10.65 -7.76 0.19
C ASP A 186 11.41 -7.03 1.32
N GLY A 187 12.14 -7.78 2.16
CA GLY A 187 12.92 -7.21 3.26
C GLY A 187 12.12 -6.88 4.52
N TYR A 188 10.82 -7.16 4.61
CA TYR A 188 9.98 -6.87 5.79
C TYR A 188 10.20 -7.88 6.94
N LEU A 189 11.45 -8.10 7.35
CA LEU A 189 11.85 -9.19 8.26
C LEU A 189 11.16 -9.13 9.62
N SER A 190 10.98 -7.94 10.17
CA SER A 190 10.31 -7.71 11.44
C SER A 190 8.82 -8.11 11.41
N PHE A 191 8.14 -8.04 10.25
CA PHE A 191 6.81 -8.64 10.14
C PHE A 191 6.84 -10.15 10.35
N LYS A 192 7.80 -10.87 9.77
CA LYS A 192 7.91 -12.32 9.98
C LYS A 192 8.12 -12.66 11.46
N THR A 193 8.91 -11.85 12.18
CA THR A 193 9.11 -12.02 13.63
C THR A 193 7.78 -11.87 14.38
N VAL A 194 7.05 -10.77 14.17
CA VAL A 194 5.74 -10.51 14.79
C VAL A 194 4.73 -11.62 14.46
N LYS A 195 4.74 -12.13 13.22
CA LYS A 195 3.92 -13.26 12.81
C LYS A 195 4.25 -14.53 13.60
N ASN A 196 5.54 -14.85 13.76
CA ASN A 196 5.98 -16.02 14.52
C ASN A 196 5.70 -15.90 16.02
N ASP A 197 5.62 -14.67 16.55
CA ASP A 197 5.20 -14.39 17.92
C ASP A 197 3.69 -14.60 18.16
N GLY A 198 2.92 -14.94 17.12
CA GLY A 198 1.47 -15.14 17.20
C GLY A 198 0.64 -13.86 17.22
N ARG A 199 1.24 -12.70 16.96
CA ARG A 199 0.56 -11.39 16.89
C ARG A 199 0.06 -11.09 15.47
N TYR A 200 -0.51 -12.09 14.82
CA TYR A 200 -0.92 -12.09 13.41
C TYR A 200 -2.27 -12.81 13.27
N VAL A 201 -3.17 -12.24 12.48
CA VAL A 201 -4.45 -12.84 12.09
C VAL A 201 -4.60 -12.72 10.57
N ASP A 202 -4.80 -13.85 9.89
CA ASP A 202 -5.20 -13.81 8.48
C ASP A 202 -6.70 -13.52 8.41
N THR A 203 -7.07 -12.44 7.73
CA THR A 203 -8.49 -12.08 7.58
C THR A 203 -9.16 -12.90 6.48
N TYR A 204 -8.37 -13.55 5.63
CA TYR A 204 -8.79 -14.22 4.40
C TYR A 204 -9.49 -13.31 3.38
N LEU A 205 -9.47 -11.99 3.58
CA LEU A 205 -9.93 -11.02 2.60
C LEU A 205 -8.94 -11.02 1.43
N ASP A 206 -9.41 -11.34 0.24
CA ASP A 206 -8.63 -11.16 -0.98
C ASP A 206 -8.33 -9.67 -1.16
N TYR A 207 -7.07 -9.34 -1.37
CA TYR A 207 -6.65 -7.94 -1.39
C TYR A 207 -7.10 -7.18 -2.64
N ALA A 208 -7.34 -7.86 -3.78
CA ALA A 208 -7.83 -7.24 -5.01
C ALA A 208 -9.32 -7.00 -4.88
N GLN A 209 -10.06 -7.99 -4.37
CA GLN A 209 -11.46 -7.83 -4.02
C GLN A 209 -11.66 -6.72 -2.97
N SER A 210 -10.79 -6.61 -1.98
CA SER A 210 -10.83 -5.51 -0.99
C SER A 210 -10.69 -4.13 -1.65
N PHE A 211 -9.87 -4.01 -2.69
CA PHE A 211 -9.80 -2.76 -3.46
C PHE A 211 -11.07 -2.52 -4.28
N VAL A 212 -11.66 -3.57 -4.86
CA VAL A 212 -12.95 -3.49 -5.58
C VAL A 212 -14.05 -2.97 -4.64
N ASP A 213 -14.21 -3.60 -3.48
CA ASP A 213 -15.25 -3.25 -2.50
C ASP A 213 -15.09 -1.79 -2.04
N TYR A 214 -13.85 -1.33 -1.82
CA TYR A 214 -13.54 0.06 -1.51
C TYR A 214 -13.96 1.05 -2.63
N VAL A 215 -13.73 0.68 -3.89
CA VAL A 215 -14.15 1.49 -5.04
C VAL A 215 -15.67 1.53 -5.13
N GLU A 216 -16.34 0.39 -5.00
CA GLU A 216 -17.80 0.29 -5.07
C GLU A 216 -18.47 1.09 -3.95
N GLU A 217 -17.93 1.07 -2.72
CA GLU A 217 -18.43 1.88 -1.59
C GLU A 217 -18.32 3.40 -1.87
N ARG A 218 -17.32 3.84 -2.63
CA ARG A 218 -17.09 5.27 -2.96
C ARG A 218 -17.76 5.73 -4.24
N GLY A 219 -17.92 4.82 -5.21
CA GLY A 219 -18.27 5.09 -6.60
C GLY A 219 -17.19 5.82 -7.41
N THR A 220 -16.51 6.82 -6.84
CA THR A 220 -15.41 7.55 -7.48
C THR A 220 -14.18 7.58 -6.59
N ILE A 221 -13.02 7.19 -7.12
CA ILE A 221 -11.73 7.35 -6.47
C ILE A 221 -10.94 8.51 -7.08
N THR A 222 -10.13 9.16 -6.26
CA THR A 222 -9.35 10.35 -6.61
C THR A 222 -7.97 10.29 -5.95
N LYS A 223 -7.06 11.17 -6.36
CA LYS A 223 -5.82 11.40 -5.60
C LYS A 223 -6.16 11.82 -4.17
N LEU A 224 -5.40 11.29 -3.23
CA LEU A 224 -5.60 11.65 -1.83
C LEU A 224 -5.11 13.09 -1.57
N PRO A 225 -5.60 13.77 -0.52
CA PRO A 225 -4.98 15.00 -0.05
C PRO A 225 -3.51 14.77 0.29
N ALA A 226 -2.65 15.77 0.03
CA ALA A 226 -1.21 15.65 0.28
C ALA A 226 -0.86 15.28 1.73
N SER A 227 -1.71 15.66 2.71
CA SER A 227 -1.57 15.32 4.12
C SER A 227 -1.73 13.83 4.43
N GLU A 228 -2.37 13.07 3.53
CA GLU A 228 -2.62 11.64 3.67
C GLU A 228 -1.54 10.78 3.02
N TYR A 229 -0.62 11.35 2.23
CA TYR A 229 0.50 10.59 1.68
C TYR A 229 1.43 10.13 2.80
N SER A 230 1.86 8.88 2.75
CA SER A 230 2.76 8.33 3.76
C SER A 230 4.15 8.97 3.71
N THR A 231 4.68 9.26 2.51
CA THR A 231 5.90 10.05 2.35
C THR A 231 5.57 11.53 2.26
N GLN A 232 5.87 12.29 3.31
CA GLN A 232 5.61 13.73 3.39
C GLN A 232 6.71 14.59 2.75
N SER A 233 7.94 14.09 2.79
CA SER A 233 9.08 14.64 2.05
C SER A 233 10.12 13.57 1.80
N ILE A 234 10.93 13.76 0.76
CA ILE A 234 12.08 12.93 0.45
C ILE A 234 13.32 13.80 0.23
N THR A 235 14.40 13.48 0.93
CA THR A 235 15.75 14.02 0.72
C THR A 235 16.62 12.93 0.12
N ARG A 236 17.43 13.27 -0.88
CA ARG A 236 18.29 12.35 -1.64
C ARG A 236 19.74 12.76 -1.53
#